data_AF-B0VQ47-F1
#
_entry.id   AF-B0VQ47-F1
#
_cell.length_a   1.000
_cell.length_b   1.000
_cell.length_c   1.000
_cell.angle_alpha   90.00
_cell.angle_beta   90.00
_cell.angle_gamma   90.00
#
_symmetry.space_group_name_H-M   'P 1'
#
loop_
_entity.id
_entity.type
_entity.pdbx_description
1 polymer ?
#
loop_
_entity_poly.entity_id
_entity_poly.type
_entity_poly.pdbx_seq_one_letter_code
_entity_poly.pdbx_strand_id
1 'polypeptide(L)'
;MLYHHLTAINQYFLHSRMFNDWGIEQLGSAEYKESIRQMKHADKIIERILFLEGLPNLQHLGKLYIGQHTEEVLQCDIRKVKENIEAIQKAVALAETEQDYVTRDLVQEILEKEEEYWDWLDTQIDLIGSVGIENYIQSQM
;
A
#
# COMPACT_ATOMS: atom_id res chain seq x y z
N MET A 1 -3.51 3.81 11.68
CA MET A 1 -2.81 2.77 10.91
C MET A 1 -3.80 1.84 10.18
N LEU A 2 -4.73 1.12 10.83
CA LEU A 2 -5.77 0.31 10.13
C LEU A 2 -6.52 1.05 9.00
N TYR A 3 -6.99 2.27 9.27
CA TYR A 3 -7.63 3.15 8.27
C TYR A 3 -6.84 3.31 6.96
N HIS A 4 -5.51 3.38 7.06
CA HIS A 4 -4.61 3.55 5.92
C HIS A 4 -4.57 2.29 5.06
N HIS A 5 -4.45 1.11 5.67
CA HIS A 5 -4.48 -0.17 4.96
C HIS A 5 -5.84 -0.42 4.30
N LEU A 6 -6.97 -0.12 4.96
CA LEU A 6 -8.30 -0.23 4.35
C LEU A 6 -8.44 0.65 3.10
N THR A 7 -7.89 1.85 3.14
CA THR A 7 -7.88 2.77 1.99
C THR A 7 -6.99 2.22 0.85
N ALA A 8 -5.80 1.74 1.20
CA ALA A 8 -4.84 1.16 0.26
C ALA A 8 -5.38 -0.10 -0.45
N ILE A 9 -6.04 -1.01 0.28
CA ILE A 9 -6.69 -2.21 -0.28
C ILE A 9 -7.57 -1.83 -1.47
N ASN A 10 -8.44 -0.84 -1.30
CA ASN A 10 -9.43 -0.46 -2.30
C ASN A 10 -8.79 0.27 -3.48
N GLN A 11 -7.81 1.14 -3.22
CA GLN A 11 -7.08 1.87 -4.27
C GLN A 11 -6.32 0.89 -5.18
N TYR A 12 -5.45 0.06 -4.60
CA TYR A 12 -4.63 -0.90 -5.35
C TYR A 12 -5.48 -1.96 -6.05
N PHE A 13 -6.60 -2.38 -5.43
CA PHE A 13 -7.52 -3.30 -6.10
C PHE A 13 -8.16 -2.68 -7.34
N LEU A 14 -8.60 -1.43 -7.26
CA LEU A 14 -9.18 -0.74 -8.41
C LEU A 14 -8.14 -0.52 -9.50
N HIS A 15 -6.94 -0.06 -9.15
CA HIS A 15 -5.83 0.12 -10.09
C HIS A 15 -5.42 -1.18 -10.77
N SER A 16 -5.37 -2.29 -10.04
CA SER A 16 -5.18 -3.62 -10.61
C SER A 16 -6.21 -3.94 -11.71
N ARG A 17 -7.50 -3.65 -11.48
CA ARG A 17 -8.55 -3.90 -12.48
C ARG A 17 -8.46 -2.95 -13.66
N MET A 18 -8.07 -1.70 -13.44
CA MET A 18 -7.83 -0.73 -14.50
C MET A 18 -6.67 -1.17 -15.40
N PHE A 19 -5.54 -1.60 -14.82
CA PHE A 19 -4.41 -2.12 -15.60
C PHE A 19 -4.79 -3.35 -16.44
N ASN A 20 -5.56 -4.29 -15.87
CA ASN A 20 -6.06 -5.44 -16.62
C ASN A 20 -7.01 -5.03 -17.75
N ASP A 21 -7.88 -4.04 -17.55
CA ASP A 21 -8.76 -3.49 -18.60
C ASP A 21 -7.96 -2.81 -19.73
N TRP A 22 -6.87 -2.12 -19.38
CA TRP A 22 -5.95 -1.52 -20.34
C TRP A 22 -5.01 -2.52 -21.02
N GLY A 23 -5.05 -3.80 -20.66
CA GLY A 23 -4.17 -4.84 -21.20
C GLY A 23 -2.73 -4.75 -20.71
N ILE A 24 -2.50 -4.16 -19.54
CA ILE A 24 -1.18 -4.02 -18.89
C ILE A 24 -1.09 -5.05 -17.74
N GLU A 25 -1.10 -6.33 -18.10
CA GLU A 25 -1.38 -7.44 -17.17
C GLU A 25 -0.33 -7.61 -16.07
N GLN A 26 0.94 -7.29 -16.34
CA GLN A 26 2.01 -7.44 -15.35
C GLN A 26 1.85 -6.46 -14.19
N LEU A 27 1.53 -5.19 -14.49
CA LEU A 27 1.18 -4.20 -13.47
C LEU A 27 -0.13 -4.56 -12.77
N GLY A 28 -1.13 -5.03 -13.51
CA GLY A 28 -2.38 -5.50 -12.94
C GLY A 28 -2.17 -6.62 -11.90
N SER A 29 -1.26 -7.56 -12.18
CA SER A 29 -0.88 -8.65 -11.28
C SER A 29 -0.08 -8.19 -10.08
N ALA A 30 0.84 -7.23 -10.26
CA ALA A 30 1.62 -6.63 -9.17
C ALA A 30 0.70 -5.91 -8.18
N GLU A 31 -0.17 -5.01 -8.67
CA GLU A 31 -1.13 -4.27 -7.86
C GLU A 31 -2.16 -5.18 -7.17
N TYR A 32 -2.56 -6.28 -7.82
CA TYR A 32 -3.43 -7.26 -7.18
C TYR A 32 -2.75 -7.90 -5.96
N LYS A 33 -1.50 -8.35 -6.12
CA LYS A 33 -0.72 -8.94 -5.02
C LYS A 33 -0.53 -7.93 -3.90
N GLU A 34 -0.32 -6.67 -4.25
CA GLU A 34 -0.20 -5.60 -3.27
C GLU A 34 -1.49 -5.39 -2.48
N SER A 35 -2.64 -5.28 -3.16
CA SER A 35 -3.94 -5.19 -2.50
C SER A 35 -4.17 -6.35 -1.52
N ILE A 36 -3.84 -7.59 -1.91
CA ILE A 36 -3.92 -8.76 -1.02
C ILE A 36 -2.96 -8.65 0.17
N ARG A 37 -1.76 -8.11 -0.03
CA ARG A 37 -0.81 -7.87 1.07
C ARG A 37 -1.36 -6.86 2.07
N GLN A 38 -1.98 -5.79 1.59
CA GLN A 38 -2.68 -4.81 2.43
C GLN A 38 -3.84 -5.44 3.22
N MET A 39 -4.59 -6.39 2.63
CA MET A 39 -5.62 -7.15 3.35
C MET A 39 -5.04 -7.96 4.50
N LYS A 40 -3.89 -8.63 4.29
CA LYS A 40 -3.20 -9.39 5.35
C LYS A 40 -2.65 -8.48 6.45
N HIS A 41 -2.16 -7.30 6.11
CA HIS A 41 -1.77 -6.31 7.11
C HIS A 41 -2.97 -5.88 7.94
N ALA A 42 -4.08 -5.48 7.30
CA ALA A 42 -5.32 -5.11 7.98
C ALA A 42 -5.82 -6.21 8.94
N ASP A 43 -5.76 -7.48 8.50
CA ASP A 43 -6.14 -8.64 9.32
C ASP A 43 -5.32 -8.74 10.61
N LYS A 44 -3.98 -8.75 10.51
CA LYS A 44 -3.09 -8.77 11.70
C LYS A 44 -3.38 -7.61 12.66
N ILE A 45 -3.67 -6.43 12.13
CA ILE A 45 -3.96 -5.23 12.93
C ILE A 45 -5.30 -5.37 13.64
N ILE A 46 -6.32 -5.90 12.97
CA ILE A 46 -7.64 -6.16 13.56
C ILE A 46 -7.52 -7.16 14.70
N GLU A 47 -6.81 -8.28 14.48
CA GLU A 47 -6.52 -9.27 15.52
C GLU A 47 -5.83 -8.63 16.73
N ARG A 48 -4.81 -7.78 16.49
CA ARG A 48 -4.08 -7.09 17.56
C ARG A 48 -4.96 -6.11 18.34
N ILE A 49 -5.81 -5.34 17.66
CA ILE A 49 -6.75 -4.42 18.31
C ILE A 49 -7.73 -5.18 19.20
N LEU A 50 -8.31 -6.28 18.70
CA LEU A 50 -9.25 -7.10 19.46
C LEU A 50 -8.57 -7.78 20.66
N PHE A 51 -7.33 -8.26 20.51
CA PHE A 51 -6.54 -8.84 21.61
C PHE A 51 -6.30 -7.82 22.73
N LEU A 52 -6.14 -6.54 22.40
CA LEU A 52 -6.00 -5.43 23.35
C LEU A 52 -7.36 -4.87 23.81
N GLU A 53 -8.45 -5.64 23.63
CA GLU A 53 -9.83 -5.29 24.01
C GLU A 53 -10.37 -4.01 23.35
N GLY A 54 -9.78 -3.60 22.23
CA GLY A 54 -10.22 -2.45 21.43
C GLY A 54 -11.34 -2.80 20.43
N LEU A 55 -11.96 -1.76 19.87
CA LEU A 55 -12.96 -1.89 18.80
C LEU A 55 -12.35 -1.46 17.45
N PRO A 56 -12.01 -2.38 16.55
CA PRO A 56 -11.44 -2.03 15.25
C PRO A 56 -12.48 -1.30 14.38
N ASN A 57 -12.07 -0.19 13.75
CA ASN A 57 -12.94 0.61 12.91
C ASN A 57 -12.72 0.29 11.43
N LEU A 58 -13.72 -0.33 10.80
CA LEU A 58 -13.78 -0.62 9.36
C LEU A 58 -14.79 0.26 8.62
N GLN A 59 -15.50 1.14 9.32
CA GLN A 59 -16.57 1.98 8.78
C GLN A 59 -16.03 3.21 8.05
N HIS A 60 -14.87 3.72 8.48
CA HIS A 60 -14.24 4.89 7.90
C HIS A 60 -13.26 4.49 6.82
N LEU A 61 -13.58 4.83 5.57
CA LEU A 61 -12.70 4.69 4.43
C LEU A 61 -12.12 6.06 4.06
N GLY A 62 -10.82 6.10 3.81
CA GLY A 62 -10.15 7.33 3.42
C GLY A 62 -10.39 7.72 1.97
N LYS A 63 -9.86 8.89 1.60
CA LYS A 63 -9.87 9.35 0.22
C LYS A 63 -9.00 8.42 -0.63
N LEU A 64 -9.57 7.90 -1.71
CA LEU A 64 -8.85 7.16 -2.74
C LEU A 64 -8.23 8.15 -3.75
N TYR A 65 -7.00 7.88 -4.15
CA TYR A 65 -6.31 8.60 -5.22
C TYR A 65 -6.32 7.72 -6.46
N ILE A 66 -7.23 7.98 -7.40
CA ILE A 66 -7.41 7.15 -8.59
C ILE A 66 -6.86 7.87 -9.81
N GLY A 67 -5.66 7.48 -10.25
CA GLY A 67 -5.08 7.94 -11.50
C GLY A 67 -5.83 7.43 -12.74
N GLN A 68 -5.72 8.16 -13.84
CA GLN A 68 -6.44 7.91 -15.10
C GLN A 68 -5.55 7.33 -16.20
N HIS A 69 -4.24 7.28 -15.97
CA HIS A 69 -3.24 6.66 -16.83
C HIS A 69 -2.09 6.09 -15.99
N THR A 70 -1.27 5.21 -16.58
CA THR A 70 -0.23 4.43 -15.88
C THR A 70 0.65 5.26 -14.94
N GLU A 71 1.24 6.36 -15.43
CA GLU A 71 2.11 7.20 -14.60
C GLU A 71 1.37 7.86 -13.42
N GLU A 72 0.13 8.34 -13.63
CA GLU A 72 -0.67 8.96 -12.56
C GLU A 72 -1.09 7.92 -11.51
N VAL A 73 -1.39 6.68 -11.93
CA VAL A 73 -1.68 5.57 -11.02
C VAL A 73 -0.49 5.33 -10.09
N LEU A 74 0.70 5.11 -10.66
CA LEU A 74 1.93 4.89 -9.88
C LEU A 74 2.23 6.05 -8.92
N GLN A 75 2.04 7.30 -9.36
CA GLN A 75 2.21 8.48 -8.49
C GLN A 75 1.17 8.55 -7.35
N CYS A 76 -0.08 8.17 -7.63
CA CYS A 76 -1.14 8.05 -6.61
C CYS A 76 -0.79 6.98 -5.56
N ASP A 77 -0.19 5.88 -5.99
CA ASP A 77 0.20 4.78 -5.11
C ASP A 77 1.44 5.15 -4.27
N ILE A 78 2.42 5.86 -4.86
CA ILE A 78 3.54 6.46 -4.12
C ILE A 78 3.04 7.39 -3.03
N ARG A 79 2.06 8.24 -3.33
CA ARG A 79 1.45 9.11 -2.33
C ARG A 79 0.80 8.29 -1.22
N LYS A 80 0.03 7.25 -1.58
CA LYS A 80 -0.67 6.41 -0.61
C LYS A 80 0.28 5.66 0.30
N VAL A 81 1.33 5.03 -0.23
CA VAL A 81 2.32 4.27 0.58
C VAL A 81 3.12 5.20 1.49
N LYS A 82 3.50 6.40 1.05
CA LYS A 82 4.18 7.38 1.91
C LYS A 82 3.33 7.82 3.11
N GLU A 83 2.03 8.05 2.90
CA GLU A 83 1.09 8.31 4.00
C GLU A 83 0.97 7.11 4.95
N ASN A 84 1.06 5.87 4.45
CA ASN A 84 1.05 4.67 5.30
C ASN A 84 2.33 4.59 6.14
N ILE A 85 3.50 4.72 5.51
CA ILE A 85 4.82 4.70 6.16
C ILE A 85 4.87 5.73 7.30
N GLU A 86 4.43 6.96 7.07
CA GLU A 86 4.41 8.00 8.11
C GLU A 86 3.51 7.60 9.30
N ALA A 87 2.33 7.03 9.03
CA ALA A 87 1.41 6.58 10.07
C ALA A 87 1.98 5.38 10.87
N ILE A 88 2.73 4.50 10.21
CA ILE A 88 3.36 3.32 10.79
C ILE A 88 4.56 3.73 11.66
N GLN A 89 5.43 4.62 11.18
CA GLN A 89 6.56 5.14 11.97
C GLN A 89 6.11 5.80 13.27
N LYS A 90 5.01 6.58 13.23
CA LYS A 90 4.39 7.14 14.44
C LYS A 90 3.87 6.06 15.39
N ALA A 91 3.30 4.98 14.85
CA ALA A 91 2.83 3.86 15.66
C ALA A 91 3.97 3.07 16.30
N VAL A 92 5.09 2.86 15.59
CA VAL A 92 6.31 2.24 16.15
C VAL A 92 6.83 3.06 17.32
N ALA A 93 7.00 4.38 17.14
CA ALA A 93 7.50 5.26 18.19
C ALA A 93 6.60 5.29 19.43
N LEU A 94 5.27 5.28 19.23
CA LEU A 94 4.31 5.20 20.32
C LEU A 94 4.39 3.85 21.04
N ALA A 95 4.42 2.74 20.30
CA ALA A 95 4.50 1.40 20.88
C ALA A 95 5.77 1.21 21.73
N GLU A 96 6.91 1.75 21.27
CA GLU A 96 8.15 1.76 22.04
C GLU A 96 8.03 2.58 23.33
N THR A 97 7.41 3.77 23.25
CA THR A 97 7.20 4.66 24.41
C THR A 97 6.31 4.00 25.47
N GLU A 98 5.27 3.30 25.04
CA GLU A 98 4.33 2.58 25.90
C GLU A 98 4.83 1.17 26.31
N GLN A 99 6.04 0.79 25.89
CA GLN A 99 6.63 -0.53 26.13
C GLN A 99 5.78 -1.70 25.61
N ASP A 100 4.95 -1.47 24.58
CA ASP A 100 4.20 -2.49 23.87
C ASP A 100 5.04 -3.10 22.75
N TYR A 101 6.00 -3.93 23.14
CA TYR A 101 6.97 -4.53 22.22
C TYR A 101 6.34 -5.46 21.18
N VAL A 102 5.23 -6.13 21.52
CA VAL A 102 4.55 -7.03 20.57
C VAL A 102 3.84 -6.23 19.48
N THR A 103 3.18 -5.12 19.84
CA THR A 103 2.62 -4.22 18.82
C THR A 103 3.73 -3.56 18.00
N ARG A 104 4.82 -3.13 18.65
CA ARG A 104 5.97 -2.53 17.95
C ARG A 104 6.52 -3.47 16.87
N ASP A 105 6.79 -4.73 17.23
CA ASP A 105 7.37 -5.72 16.31
C ASP A 105 6.42 -6.03 15.15
N LEU A 106 5.10 -6.14 15.42
CA LEU A 106 4.08 -6.29 14.37
C LEU A 106 4.10 -5.11 13.39
N VAL A 107 4.11 -3.87 13.91
CA VAL A 107 4.06 -2.66 13.10
C VAL A 107 5.38 -2.48 12.32
N GLN A 108 6.51 -2.88 12.88
CA GLN A 108 7.81 -2.87 12.21
C GLN A 108 7.83 -3.86 11.03
N GLU A 109 7.31 -5.08 11.19
CA GLU A 109 7.20 -6.05 10.08
C GLU A 109 6.39 -5.46 8.91
N ILE A 110 5.32 -4.72 9.22
CA ILE A 110 4.51 -4.04 8.20
C ILE A 110 5.30 -2.90 7.56
N LEU A 111 6.05 -2.11 8.34
CA LEU A 111 6.86 -1.00 7.83
C LEU A 111 7.84 -1.48 6.75
N GLU A 112 8.55 -2.57 7.00
CA GLU A 112 9.51 -3.15 6.05
C GLU A 112 8.82 -3.49 4.71
N LYS A 113 7.58 -3.99 4.74
CA LYS A 113 6.82 -4.30 3.51
C LYS A 113 6.32 -3.08 2.77
N GLU A 114 5.92 -2.03 3.47
CA GLU A 114 5.56 -0.76 2.82
C GLU A 114 6.78 -0.10 2.16
N GLU A 115 7.96 -0.15 2.80
CA GLU A 115 9.20 0.35 2.21
C GLU A 115 9.63 -0.44 0.97
N GLU A 116 9.51 -1.77 0.98
CA GLU A 116 9.74 -2.63 -0.21
C GLU A 116 8.84 -2.23 -1.40
N TYR A 117 7.57 -1.88 -1.14
CA TYR A 117 6.66 -1.49 -2.22
C TYR A 117 6.87 -0.05 -2.67
N TRP A 118 7.22 0.87 -1.76
CA TRP A 118 7.64 2.20 -2.15
C TRP A 118 8.86 2.15 -3.07
N ASP A 119 9.89 1.35 -2.73
CA ASP A 119 11.07 1.16 -3.59
C ASP A 119 10.72 0.59 -4.97
N TRP A 120 9.81 -0.40 -5.01
CA TRP A 120 9.32 -0.95 -6.28
C TRP A 120 8.61 0.10 -7.14
N LEU A 121 7.75 0.95 -6.55
CA LEU A 121 7.06 2.03 -7.25
C LEU A 121 8.01 3.11 -7.75
N ASP A 122 9.00 3.51 -6.95
CA ASP A 122 10.02 4.50 -7.33
C ASP A 122 10.82 3.98 -8.54
N THR A 123 11.19 2.70 -8.51
CA THR A 123 11.82 2.00 -9.63
C THR A 123 10.95 2.04 -10.90
N GLN A 124 9.62 1.91 -10.78
CA GLN A 124 8.73 2.00 -11.94
C GLN A 124 8.75 3.40 -12.57
N ILE A 125 8.72 4.45 -11.74
CA ILE A 125 8.80 5.84 -12.19
C ILE A 125 10.16 6.12 -12.86
N ASP A 126 11.26 5.64 -12.27
CA ASP A 126 12.60 5.80 -12.84
C ASP A 126 12.74 5.08 -14.19
N LEU A 127 12.13 3.90 -14.33
CA LEU A 127 12.07 3.17 -15.60
C LEU A 127 11.29 3.96 -16.66
N ILE A 128 10.13 4.53 -16.32
CA ILE A 128 9.37 5.41 -17.22
C ILE A 128 10.26 6.58 -17.70
N GLY A 129 10.98 7.23 -16.79
CA GLY A 129 11.90 8.32 -17.13
C GLY A 129 13.08 7.89 -18.01
N SER A 130 13.55 6.65 -17.84
CA SER A 130 14.72 6.11 -18.55
C SER A 130 14.41 5.56 -19.94
N VAL A 131 13.28 4.85 -20.11
CA VAL A 131 12.93 4.18 -21.37
C VAL A 131 11.77 4.82 -22.12
N GLY A 132 11.08 5.78 -21.51
CA GLY A 132 9.87 6.41 -22.04
C GLY A 132 8.61 5.59 -21.78
N ILE A 133 7.47 6.27 -21.63
CA ILE A 133 6.20 5.65 -21.22
C ILE A 133 5.70 4.56 -22.18
N GLU A 134 5.88 4.72 -23.49
CA GLU A 134 5.42 3.75 -24.49
C GLU A 134 6.17 2.42 -24.38
N ASN A 135 7.50 2.46 -24.27
CA ASN A 135 8.33 1.26 -24.09
C ASN A 135 8.09 0.62 -22.72
N TYR A 136 7.89 1.43 -21.68
CA TYR A 136 7.54 0.91 -20.36
C TYR A 136 6.23 0.15 -20.41
N ILE A 137 5.15 0.74 -20.94
CA ILE A 137 3.85 0.07 -21.06
C ILE A 137 3.97 -1.22 -21.88
N GLN A 138 4.68 -1.20 -23.01
CA GLN A 138 4.91 -2.40 -23.83
C GLN A 138 5.58 -3.53 -23.03
N SER A 139 6.51 -3.22 -22.12
CA SER A 139 7.18 -4.21 -21.28
C SER A 139 6.28 -4.82 -20.20
N GLN A 140 5.17 -4.16 -19.87
CA GLN A 140 4.22 -4.54 -18.81
C GLN A 140 2.94 -5.20 -19.33
N MET A 141 2.78 -5.30 -20.66
CA MET A 141 1.69 -6.06 -21.29
C MET A 141 1.79 -7.56 -20.98
#